data_AF-A0A4Q8TG75-F1
#
_entry.id   AF-A0A4Q8TG75-F1
#
_cell.length_a   1.000
_cell.length_b   1.000
_cell.length_c   1.000
_cell.angle_alpha   90.00
_cell.angle_beta   90.00
_cell.angle_gamma   90.00
#
_symmetry.space_group_name_H-M   'P 1'
#
loop_
_entity.id
_entity.type
_entity.pdbx_description
1 polymer ?
#
loop_
_entity_poly.entity_id
_entity_poly.type
_entity_poly.pdbx_seq_one_letter_code
_entity_poly.pdbx_strand_id
1 'polypeptide(L)'
;MKPGMITLANLTRPQTKKLVSWFNANGLRHYVPVDARIIFTGNRLIIPTFDIERYGQKNKAWAKRRFIREADGEIVGLPIKVRTYRVRVPFEAIK
;
A
#
# COMPACT_ATOMS: atom_id res chain seq x y z
N MET A 1 -5.25 -11.66 -19.28
CA MET A 1 -6.09 -10.93 -18.29
C MET A 1 -6.00 -9.44 -18.61
N LYS A 2 -7.12 -8.72 -18.66
CA LYS A 2 -7.10 -7.26 -18.77
C LYS A 2 -6.60 -6.66 -17.44
N PRO A 3 -5.84 -5.56 -17.45
CA PRO A 3 -5.39 -4.92 -16.22
C PRO A 3 -6.60 -4.49 -15.36
N GLY A 4 -6.60 -4.89 -14.10
CA GLY A 4 -7.58 -4.41 -13.12
C GLY A 4 -7.05 -3.18 -12.40
N MET A 5 -7.92 -2.23 -12.07
CA MET A 5 -7.57 -1.05 -11.28
C MET A 5 -8.49 -0.93 -10.07
N ILE A 6 -7.91 -0.65 -8.89
CA ILE A 6 -8.67 -0.35 -7.67
C ILE A 6 -8.06 0.86 -6.95
N THR A 7 -8.88 1.53 -6.15
CA THR A 7 -8.46 2.61 -5.24
C THR A 7 -8.99 2.30 -3.84
N LEU A 8 -8.18 2.47 -2.80
CA LEU A 8 -8.59 2.11 -1.42
C LEU A 8 -9.76 2.98 -0.92
N ALA A 9 -9.87 4.22 -1.40
CA ALA A 9 -10.98 5.13 -1.10
C ALA A 9 -12.36 4.54 -1.43
N ASN A 10 -12.45 3.65 -2.43
CA ASN A 10 -13.70 3.05 -2.88
C ASN A 10 -14.05 1.74 -2.14
N LEU A 11 -13.22 1.34 -1.18
CA LEU A 11 -13.40 0.09 -0.45
C LEU A 11 -13.98 0.34 0.94
N THR A 12 -14.93 -0.52 1.32
CA THR A 12 -15.41 -0.58 2.70
C THR A 12 -14.27 -0.98 3.65
N ARG A 13 -14.38 -0.62 4.93
CA ARG A 13 -13.36 -0.95 5.95
C ARG A 13 -13.02 -2.46 6.00
N PRO A 14 -13.97 -3.41 5.91
CA PRO A 14 -13.65 -4.83 5.83
C PRO A 14 -12.87 -5.21 4.57
N GLN A 15 -13.25 -4.68 3.40
CA GLN A 15 -12.55 -4.92 2.14
C GLN A 15 -11.12 -4.39 2.19
N THR A 16 -10.92 -3.19 2.72
CA THR A 16 -9.60 -2.60 2.93
C THR A 16 -8.75 -3.48 3.84
N LYS A 17 -9.29 -3.97 4.96
CA LYS A 17 -8.55 -4.86 5.87
C LYS A 17 -8.14 -6.17 5.18
N LYS A 18 -9.04 -6.78 4.43
CA LYS A 18 -8.77 -8.02 3.67
C LYS A 18 -7.71 -7.82 2.60
N LEU A 19 -7.81 -6.72 1.86
CA LEU A 19 -6.84 -6.35 0.83
C LEU A 19 -5.46 -6.05 1.41
N VAL A 20 -5.38 -5.34 2.54
CA VAL A 20 -4.12 -5.08 3.25
C VAL A 20 -3.49 -6.37 3.74
N SER A 21 -4.30 -7.32 4.25
CA SER A 21 -3.82 -8.66 4.62
C SER A 21 -3.20 -9.39 3.42
N TRP A 22 -3.89 -9.35 2.28
CA TRP A 22 -3.39 -9.93 1.04
C TRP A 22 -2.09 -9.28 0.54
N PHE A 23 -1.97 -7.94 0.61
CA PHE A 23 -0.74 -7.24 0.28
C PHE A 23 0.43 -7.69 1.18
N ASN A 24 0.18 -7.83 2.48
CA ASN A 24 1.19 -8.30 3.43
C ASN A 24 1.64 -9.75 3.13
N ALA A 25 0.72 -10.62 2.72
CA ALA A 25 1.04 -11.99 2.30
C ALA A 25 1.91 -12.03 1.03
N ASN A 26 1.78 -11.03 0.15
CA ASN A 26 2.58 -10.88 -1.06
C ASN A 26 3.87 -10.04 -0.84
N GLY A 27 4.23 -9.75 0.42
CA GLY A 27 5.49 -9.09 0.76
C GLY A 27 5.47 -7.57 0.67
N LEU A 28 4.30 -6.95 0.50
CA LEU A 28 4.17 -5.50 0.62
C LEU A 28 4.28 -5.10 2.09
N ARG A 29 5.25 -4.23 2.40
CA ARG A 29 5.53 -3.73 3.76
C ARG A 29 5.30 -2.23 3.90
N HIS A 30 5.26 -1.51 2.79
CA HIS A 30 5.13 -0.06 2.75
C HIS A 30 3.68 0.37 2.89
N TYR A 31 3.47 1.59 3.36
CA TYR A 31 2.13 2.16 3.47
C TYR A 31 1.60 2.56 2.08
N VAL A 32 0.33 2.25 1.81
CA VAL A 32 -0.35 2.62 0.56
C VAL A 32 -1.27 3.82 0.83
N PRO A 33 -1.10 4.94 0.12
CA PRO A 33 -2.04 6.07 0.20
C PRO A 33 -3.48 5.65 -0.13
N VAL A 34 -4.47 6.28 0.52
CA VAL A 34 -5.89 5.88 0.36
C VAL A 34 -6.40 6.14 -1.07
N ASP A 35 -5.89 7.19 -1.69
CA ASP A 35 -6.14 7.63 -3.06
C ASP A 35 -5.25 6.93 -4.09
N ALA A 36 -4.34 6.04 -3.66
CA ALA A 36 -3.44 5.35 -4.57
C ALA A 36 -4.20 4.49 -5.58
N ARG A 37 -3.85 4.65 -6.86
CA ARG A 37 -4.30 3.76 -7.93
C ARG A 37 -3.46 2.51 -7.94
N ILE A 38 -4.09 1.38 -7.67
CA ILE A 38 -3.45 0.07 -7.57
C ILE A 38 -3.79 -0.71 -8.84
N ILE A 39 -2.77 -1.19 -9.54
CA ILE A 39 -2.91 -1.84 -10.84
C ILE A 39 -2.50 -3.31 -10.72
N PHE A 40 -3.36 -4.19 -11.23
CA PHE A 40 -3.10 -5.62 -11.34
C PHE A 40 -2.84 -5.96 -12.80
N THR A 41 -1.71 -6.62 -13.08
CA THR A 41 -1.38 -7.06 -14.43
C THR A 41 -0.69 -8.42 -14.40
N GLY A 42 -1.36 -9.45 -14.92
CA GLY A 42 -0.88 -10.84 -14.84
C GLY A 42 -0.60 -11.27 -13.40
N ASN A 43 0.65 -11.61 -13.10
CA ASN A 43 1.12 -11.95 -11.76
C ASN A 43 1.85 -10.79 -11.05
N ARG A 44 1.60 -9.54 -11.44
CA ARG A 44 2.23 -8.36 -10.88
C ARG A 44 1.21 -7.40 -10.28
N LEU A 45 1.61 -6.80 -9.17
CA LEU A 45 0.91 -5.74 -8.47
C LEU A 45 1.77 -4.47 -8.55
N ILE A 46 1.26 -3.44 -9.21
CA ILE A 46 1.92 -2.13 -9.31
C ILE A 46 1.17 -1.18 -8.39
N ILE A 47 1.87 -0.62 -7.41
CA ILE A 47 1.24 0.10 -6.31
C ILE A 47 2.08 1.30 -5.86
N PRO A 48 1.48 2.51 -5.81
CA PRO A 48 2.06 3.67 -5.15
C PRO A 48 2.16 3.42 -3.64
N THR A 49 3.32 3.69 -3.07
CA THR A 49 3.58 3.54 -1.63
C THR A 49 4.31 4.75 -1.09
N PHE A 50 4.14 5.09 0.18
CA PHE A 50 4.99 6.10 0.81
C PHE A 50 6.44 5.58 0.95
N ASP A 51 7.39 6.44 0.61
CA ASP A 51 8.82 6.17 0.68
C ASP A 51 9.33 6.34 2.13
N ILE A 52 8.88 5.44 3.00
CA ILE A 52 9.24 5.40 4.41
C ILE A 52 10.70 4.97 4.66
N GLU A 53 11.40 4.50 3.62
CA GLU A 53 12.84 4.17 3.67
C GLU A 53 13.68 5.40 4.01
N ARG A 54 13.32 6.58 3.47
CA ARG A 54 13.98 7.86 3.76
C ARG A 54 13.99 8.22 5.24
N TYR A 55 13.05 7.68 6.02
CA TYR A 55 12.88 7.96 7.44
C TYR A 55 13.35 6.79 8.33
N GLY A 56 14.13 5.85 7.78
CA GLY A 56 14.63 4.69 8.54
C GLY A 56 13.55 3.66 8.92
N GLN A 57 12.35 3.75 8.35
CA GLN A 57 11.22 2.88 8.70
C GLN A 57 10.99 1.72 7.72
N LYS A 58 12.03 1.34 6.96
CA LYS A 58 11.98 0.29 5.92
C LYS A 58 11.37 -1.06 6.36
N ASN A 59 11.47 -1.39 7.65
CA ASN A 59 11.00 -2.65 8.22
C ASN A 59 9.63 -2.54 8.92
N LYS A 60 9.01 -1.35 8.97
CA LYS A 60 7.70 -1.18 9.61
C LYS A 60 6.60 -1.50 8.62
N ALA A 61 5.87 -2.58 8.90
CA ALA A 61 4.61 -2.86 8.22
C ALA A 61 3.62 -1.73 8.56
N TRP A 62 3.19 -0.97 7.54
CA TRP A 62 2.09 0.00 7.66
C TRP A 62 2.19 0.88 8.92
N ALA A 63 3.25 1.69 9.01
CA ALA A 63 3.54 2.54 10.17
C ALA A 63 2.27 3.27 10.66
N LYS A 64 1.86 2.99 11.91
CA LYS A 64 0.70 3.62 12.54
C LYS A 64 0.92 5.13 12.64
N ARG A 65 0.19 5.91 11.84
CA ARG A 65 -0.26 7.30 12.05
C ARG A 65 0.73 8.39 12.49
N ARG A 66 2.02 8.12 12.69
CA ARG A 66 3.04 9.16 12.84
C ARG A 66 3.54 9.54 11.46
N PHE A 67 2.65 10.17 10.69
CA PHE A 67 3.13 11.17 9.73
C PHE A 67 3.80 12.24 10.60
N ILE A 68 5.06 12.53 10.29
CA ILE A 68 5.84 13.52 11.04
C ILE A 68 5.10 14.85 10.81
N ARG A 69 4.41 15.36 11.85
CA ARG A 69 4.04 16.77 11.88
C ARG A 69 5.37 17.52 11.96
N GLU A 70 5.68 18.34 10.97
CA GLU A 70 6.68 19.38 11.21
C GLU A 70 6.16 20.33 12.29
N ALA A 71 7.08 21.09 12.90
CA ALA A 71 6.83 21.96 14.05
C ALA A 71 5.64 22.93 13.85
N ASP A 72 5.24 23.15 12.60
CA ASP A 72 4.30 24.17 12.17
C ASP A 72 2.91 23.58 11.85
N GLY A 73 2.71 22.28 12.06
CA GLY A 73 1.41 21.62 11.87
C GLY A 73 1.10 21.21 10.42
N GLU A 74 2.00 21.47 9.45
CA GLU A 74 1.87 20.95 8.10
C GLU A 74 2.11 19.43 8.07
N ILE A 75 1.17 18.73 7.42
CA ILE A 75 1.34 17.32 7.07
C ILE A 75 2.22 17.30 5.83
N VAL A 76 3.54 17.22 6.01
CA VAL A 76 4.45 16.97 4.88
C VAL A 76 4.08 15.61 4.29
N GLY A 77 3.53 15.65 3.08
CA GLY A 77 3.19 14.45 2.33
C GLY A 77 4.44 13.60 2.18
N LEU A 78 4.45 12.39 2.75
CA LEU A 78 5.56 11.48 2.56
C LEU A 78 5.75 11.26 1.05
N PRO A 79 6.99 11.33 0.53
CA PRO A 79 7.24 11.14 -0.89
C PRO A 79 6.68 9.80 -1.36
N ILE A 80 6.09 9.78 -2.57
CA ILE A 80 5.48 8.57 -3.13
C ILE A 80 6.51 7.85 -4.01
N LYS A 81 6.59 6.53 -3.86
CA LYS A 81 7.39 5.61 -4.68
C LYS A 81 6.50 4.51 -5.22
N VAL A 82 6.43 4.40 -6.55
CA VAL A 82 5.72 3.31 -7.22
C VAL A 82 6.56 2.05 -7.14
N ARG A 83 5.97 0.96 -6.67
CA ARG A 83 6.64 -0.34 -6.51
C ARG A 83 5.88 -1.41 -7.27
N THR A 84 6.64 -2.38 -7.77
CA THR A 84 6.09 -3.57 -8.43
C THR A 84 6.38 -4.80 -7.58
N TYR A 85 5.34 -5.53 -7.23
CA TYR A 85 5.39 -6.77 -6.47
C TYR A 85 4.95 -7.94 -7.34
N ARG A 86 5.57 -9.11 -7.15
CA ARG A 86 5.12 -10.37 -7.74
C ARG A 86 4.05 -10.98 -6.83
N VAL A 87 2.88 -11.26 -7.41
CA VAL A 87 1.82 -12.01 -6.74
C VAL A 87 2.27 -13.46 -6.60
N ARG A 88 2.37 -13.92 -5.36
CA ARG A 88 2.71 -15.30 -4.97
C ARG A 88 1.51 -16.01 -4.33
N VAL A 89 0.68 -15.26 -3.62
CA VAL A 89 -0.51 -15.76 -2.93
C VAL A 89 -1.74 -15.24 -3.66
N PRO A 90 -2.63 -16.11 -4.19
CA PRO A 90 -3.86 -15.68 -4.84
C PRO A 90 -4.82 -15.02 -3.83
N PHE A 91 -5.71 -14.15 -4.31
CA PHE A 91 -6.59 -13.38 -3.42
C PHE A 91 -7.60 -14.27 -2.67
N GLU A 92 -8.09 -15.35 -3.28
CA GLU A 92 -9.04 -16.27 -2.65
C GLU A 92 -8.45 -17.01 -1.43
N ALA A 93 -7.12 -17.11 -1.34
CA ALA A 93 -6.44 -17.77 -0.22
C ALA A 93 -6.51 -16.97 1.09
N ILE A 94 -6.92 -15.69 1.04
CA ILE A 94 -7.06 -14.84 2.23
C ILE A 94 -8.48 -14.98 2.79
N LYS A 95 -8.59 -15.51 4.01
CA LYS A 95 -9.85 -15.63 4.75
C LYS A 95 -10.26 -14.29 5.36
#